data_AF-A0A3N5RBJ4-F1
#
_entry.id   AF-A0A3N5RBJ4-F1
#
_cell.length_a   1.000
_cell.length_b   1.000
_cell.length_c   1.000
_cell.angle_alpha   90.00
_cell.angle_beta   90.00
_cell.angle_gamma   90.00
#
_symmetry.space_group_name_H-M   'P 1'
#
loop_
_entity.id
_entity.type
_entity.pdbx_description
1 polymer ?
#
loop_
_entity_poly.entity_id
_entity_poly.type
_entity_poly.pdbx_seq_one_letter_code
_entity_poly.pdbx_strand_id
1 'polypeptide(L)' 'MNTVTYSIPNISCGHCVHTIKSELIELPGVKSVEADMALKTATIKYDAPADEASI' A
#
# COMPACT_ATOMS: atom_id res chain seq x y z
N MET A 1 -0.53 -12.87 -9.11
CA MET A 1 0.19 -11.67 -8.62
C MET A 1 -0.51 -10.45 -9.17
N ASN A 2 -1.22 -9.74 -8.29
CA ASN A 2 -2.05 -8.58 -8.61
C ASN A 2 -1.36 -7.29 -8.16
N THR A 3 -1.77 -6.17 -8.74
CA THR A 3 -1.27 -4.84 -8.38
C THR A 3 -2.42 -3.85 -8.38
N VAL A 4 -2.59 -3.14 -7.26
CA VAL A 4 -3.58 -2.07 -7.11
C VAL A 4 -2.86 -0.78 -6.74
N THR A 5 -3.37 0.34 -7.22
CA THR A 5 -2.87 1.68 -6.87
C THR A 5 -4.00 2.54 -6.34
N TYR A 6 -3.86 3.00 -5.11
CA TYR A 6 -4.80 3.90 -4.44
C TYR A 6 -4.26 5.32 -4.42
N SER A 7 -5.15 6.30 -4.57
CA SER A 7 -4.82 7.72 -4.33
C SER A 7 -5.06 8.06 -2.86
N ILE A 8 -4.03 8.60 -2.19
CA ILE A 8 -4.05 9.01 -0.78
C ILE A 8 -3.78 10.52 -0.71
N PRO A 9 -4.80 11.37 -0.99
CA PRO A 9 -4.63 12.82 -1.13
C PRO A 9 -4.15 13.52 0.15
N ASN A 10 -4.36 12.88 1.31
CA ASN A 10 -4.01 13.40 2.63
C ASN A 10 -2.61 13.00 3.12
N ILE A 11 -1.85 12.23 2.33
CA ILE A 11 -0.48 11.87 2.71
C ILE A 11 0.39 13.14 2.73
N SER A 12 0.73 13.60 3.94
CA SER A 12 1.32 14.93 4.15
C SER A 12 2.65 14.88 4.88
N CYS A 13 3.08 13.72 5.37
CA CYS A 13 4.32 13.55 6.11
C CYS A 13 4.92 12.16 5.90
N GLY A 14 6.25 12.05 5.99
CA GLY A 14 6.98 10.79 5.84
C GLY A 14 6.57 9.70 6.84
N HIS A 15 6.05 10.09 8.00
CA HIS A 15 5.48 9.13 8.96
C HIS A 15 4.25 8.41 8.39
N CYS A 16 3.36 9.10 7.67
CA CYS A 16 2.18 8.47 7.07
C CYS A 16 2.58 7.41 6.05
N VAL A 17 3.58 7.69 5.21
CA VAL A 17 4.13 6.72 4.25
C VAL A 17 4.67 5.49 4.94
N HIS A 18 5.46 5.71 6.00
CA HIS A 18 6.08 4.62 6.72
C HIS A 18 5.03 3.72 7.38
N THR A 19 4.04 4.32 8.05
CA THR A 19 2.91 3.58 8.64
C THR A 19 2.15 2.79 7.59
N ILE A 20 1.73 3.42 6.48
CA ILE A 20 0.98 2.73 5.41
C ILE A 20 1.78 1.55 4.86
N LYS A 21 3.10 1.71 4.67
CA LYS A 21 3.97 0.63 4.20
C LYS A 21 4.08 -0.51 5.22
N SER A 22 4.27 -0.19 6.50
CA SER A 22 4.41 -1.20 7.56
C SER A 22 3.13 -2.00 7.75
N GLU A 23 2.00 -1.32 7.91
CA GLU A 23 0.73 -1.99 8.17
C GLU A 23 0.33 -2.91 7.00
N LEU A 24 0.51 -2.44 5.76
CA LEU A 24 0.12 -3.21 4.57
C LEU A 24 1.08 -4.36 4.26
N ILE A 25 2.39 -4.24 4.54
CA ILE A 25 3.34 -5.34 4.28
C ILE A 25 3.15 -6.50 5.27
N GLU A 26 2.58 -6.23 6.44
CA GLU A 26 2.26 -7.24 7.45
C GLU A 26 1.03 -8.09 7.08
N LEU A 27 0.23 -7.66 6.10
CA LEU A 27 -0.94 -8.40 5.63
C LEU A 27 -0.54 -9.70 4.90
N PRO A 28 -1.19 -10.83 5.22
CA PRO A 28 -0.86 -12.12 4.60
C PRO A 28 -1.21 -12.12 3.12
N GLY A 29 -0.19 -12.31 2.26
CA GLY A 29 -0.34 -12.30 0.80
C GLY A 29 0.19 -11.02 0.15
N VAL A 30 0.41 -9.94 0.91
CA VAL A 30 1.08 -8.75 0.39
C VAL A 30 2.57 -9.04 0.18
N LYS A 31 3.10 -8.60 -0.96
CA LYS A 31 4.48 -8.85 -1.40
C LYS A 31 5.35 -7.60 -1.40
N SER A 32 4.75 -6.41 -1.34
CA SER A 32 5.05 -5.26 -2.21
C SER A 32 4.21 -4.06 -1.78
N VAL A 33 4.76 -3.06 -1.06
CA VAL A 33 4.04 -1.81 -0.80
C VAL A 33 4.93 -0.61 -1.13
N GLU A 34 4.49 0.20 -2.08
CA GLU A 34 5.18 1.41 -2.55
C GLU A 34 4.24 2.60 -2.39
N ALA A 35 4.50 3.46 -1.42
CA ALA A 35 3.74 4.68 -1.17
C ALA A 35 4.60 5.91 -1.47
N ASP A 36 4.00 6.87 -2.17
CA ASP A 36 4.65 7.99 -2.81
C ASP A 36 3.93 9.29 -2.42
N MET A 37 4.61 10.16 -1.67
CA MET A 37 4.01 11.42 -1.19
C MET A 37 3.88 12.46 -2.28
N ALA A 38 4.83 12.48 -3.22
CA ALA A 38 4.82 13.44 -4.31
C ALA A 38 3.62 13.20 -5.23
N LEU A 39 3.37 11.92 -5.55
CA LEU A 39 2.24 11.50 -6.36
C LEU A 39 0.95 11.32 -5.57
N LYS A 40 1.05 11.29 -4.23
CA LYS A 40 -0.06 11.01 -3.31
C LYS A 40 -0.74 9.68 -3.63
N THR A 41 0.06 8.64 -3.86
CA THR A 41 -0.43 7.31 -4.21
C THR A 41 0.22 6.21 -3.36
N ALA A 42 -0.46 5.07 -3.26
CA ALA A 42 0.06 3.85 -2.69
C ALA A 42 -0.22 2.68 -3.64
N THR A 43 0.83 2.00 -4.07
CA THR A 43 0.80 0.84 -4.95
C THR A 43 1.11 -0.41 -4.14
N ILE A 44 0.21 -1.38 -4.18
CA ILE A 44 0.31 -2.63 -3.44
C ILE A 44 0.37 -3.77 -4.44
N LYS A 45 1.38 -4.62 -4.30
CA LYS A 45 1.53 -5.88 -5.03
C LYS A 45 1.23 -7.02 -4.08
N TYR A 46 0.29 -7.87 -4.44
CA TYR A 46 -0.20 -8.93 -3.57
C TYR A 46 -0.54 -10.20 -4.36
N ASP A 47 -0.63 -11.31 -3.66
CA ASP A 47 -1.04 -12.60 -4.18
C ASP A 47 -1.93 -13.32 -3.14
N ALA A 48 -2.54 -14.43 -3.52
CA ALA A 48 -3.37 -15.20 -2.59
C ALA A 48 -2.54 -15.55 -1.33
N PRO A 49 -3.10 -15.41 -0.12
CA PRO A 49 -4.53 -15.24 0.19
C PRO A 49 -5.05 -13.79 0.22
N ALA A 50 -4.24 -12.78 -0.10
CA ALA A 50 -4.71 -11.39 -0.16
C ALA A 50 -5.54 -11.12 -1.42
N ASP A 51 -6.56 -10.29 -1.27
CA ASP A 51 -7.43 -9.76 -2.33
C ASP A 51 -7.60 -8.24 -2.19
N GLU A 52 -7.96 -7.53 -3.27
CA GLU A 52 -8.22 -6.08 -3.25
C GLU A 52 -9.22 -5.68 -2.18
N ALA A 53 -10.27 -6.48 -1.95
CA ALA A 53 -11.29 -6.20 -0.93
C ALA A 53 -10.78 -6.32 0.52
N SER A 54 -9.62 -6.96 0.71
CA SER A 54 -8.97 -7.15 2.02
C SER A 54 -7.82 -6.17 2.29
N ILE A 55 -7.54 -5.28 1.34
CA ILE A 55 -6.44 -4.30 1.35
C ILE A 55 -6.99 -2.89 1.56
#